data_AF-A0A6L9Q6L1-F1
#
_entry.id   AF-A0A6L9Q6L1-F1
#
_cell.length_a   1.000
_cell.length_b   1.000
_cell.length_c   1.000
_cell.angle_alpha   90.00
_cell.angle_beta   90.00
_cell.angle_gamma   90.00
#
_symmetry.space_group_name_H-M   'P 1'
#
loop_
_entity.id
_entity.type
_entity.pdbx_description
1 polymer ?
#
loop_
_entity_poly.entity_id
_entity_poly.type
_entity_poly.pdbx_seq_one_letter_code
_entity_poly.pdbx_strand_id
1 'polypeptide(L)'
;MADEWPPAELDFDKPTIARAYDALLGGKDNFAADRALADQTAELIPGLRESAVENRKVLVRGVRYLAREAGMDQFLDLGSGLPTLENTHEVAQRENPEARVVYVDIDPLVAVHGRALLASNDATRVTTGDVRDPAAVLSDPAVEGFLDFSRPAVIMMVGMLHYLSPDVV
;
A
#
# COMPACT_ATOMS: atom_id res chain seq x y z
N MET A 1 -26.70 3.93 -12.90
CA MET A 1 -26.88 4.19 -11.46
C MET A 1 -25.58 4.83 -11.04
N ALA A 2 -25.58 6.09 -10.62
CA ALA A 2 -24.36 6.69 -10.10
C ALA A 2 -24.05 5.96 -8.80
N ASP A 3 -22.92 5.26 -8.75
CA ASP A 3 -22.45 4.63 -7.53
C ASP A 3 -22.40 5.70 -6.44
N GLU A 4 -23.13 5.46 -5.33
CA GLU A 4 -23.13 6.37 -4.20
C GLU A 4 -21.69 6.56 -3.74
N TRP A 5 -21.24 7.81 -3.80
CA TRP A 5 -19.96 8.21 -3.24
C TRP A 5 -20.23 8.78 -1.85
N PRO A 6 -19.65 8.18 -0.79
CA PRO A 6 -18.64 7.11 -0.80
C PRO A 6 -19.27 5.70 -0.82
N PRO A 7 -18.52 4.66 -1.26
CA PRO A 7 -18.94 3.26 -1.09
C PRO A 7 -19.49 2.98 0.31
N ALA A 8 -20.58 2.23 0.42
CA ALA A 8 -21.26 1.91 1.68
C ALA A 8 -20.35 1.25 2.75
N GLU A 9 -19.21 0.71 2.32
CA GLU A 9 -18.18 0.07 3.13
C GLU A 9 -17.19 1.06 3.76
N LEU A 10 -17.24 2.34 3.38
CA LEU A 10 -16.37 3.39 3.91
C LEU A 10 -17.02 4.07 5.11
N ASP A 11 -16.67 3.61 6.31
CA ASP A 11 -16.92 4.35 7.55
C ASP A 11 -15.86 5.46 7.71
N PHE A 12 -16.30 6.72 7.74
CA PHE A 12 -15.43 7.89 7.88
C PHE A 12 -15.40 8.47 9.29
N ASP A 13 -16.25 7.98 10.17
CA ASP A 13 -16.28 8.37 11.58
C ASP A 13 -15.32 7.51 12.41
N LYS A 14 -14.78 6.43 11.83
CA LYS A 14 -13.73 5.59 12.41
C LYS A 14 -12.42 5.74 11.63
N PRO A 15 -11.29 5.90 12.33
CA PRO A 15 -10.01 5.99 11.64
C PRO A 15 -9.59 4.64 11.06
N THR A 16 -8.86 4.66 9.95
CA THR A 16 -8.16 3.48 9.43
C THR A 16 -6.64 3.69 9.48
N ILE A 17 -5.89 2.59 9.43
CA ILE A 17 -4.43 2.63 9.41
C ILE A 17 -3.92 3.42 8.19
N ALA A 18 -4.44 3.12 6.99
CA ALA A 18 -3.99 3.74 5.75
C ALA A 18 -4.22 5.26 5.76
N ARG A 19 -5.41 5.70 6.21
CA ARG A 19 -5.81 7.12 6.25
C ARG A 19 -5.11 7.90 7.37
N ALA A 20 -4.92 7.30 8.54
CA ALA A 20 -4.15 7.93 9.61
C ALA A 20 -2.67 8.08 9.22
N TYR A 21 -2.10 7.09 8.54
CA TYR A 21 -0.74 7.18 8.01
C TYR A 21 -0.61 8.24 6.90
N ASP A 22 -1.60 8.36 6.01
CA ASP A 22 -1.70 9.46 5.05
C ASP A 22 -1.72 10.83 5.75
N ALA A 23 -2.50 10.99 6.82
CA ALA A 23 -2.53 12.21 7.62
C ALA A 23 -1.18 12.51 8.32
N LEU A 24 -0.45 11.48 8.78
CA LEU A 24 0.91 11.66 9.32
C LEU A 24 1.88 12.22 8.29
N LEU A 25 1.74 11.80 7.02
CA LEU A 25 2.54 12.26 5.88
C LEU A 25 2.08 13.62 5.31
N GLY A 26 0.97 14.18 5.80
CA GLY A 26 0.40 15.42 5.27
C GLY A 26 -0.35 15.24 3.95
N GLY A 27 -0.80 14.01 3.67
CA GLY A 27 -1.67 13.71 2.55
C GLY A 27 -3.10 14.24 2.76
N LYS A 28 -3.95 14.01 1.76
CA LYS A 28 -5.31 14.56 1.70
C LYS A 28 -6.40 13.50 1.72
N ASP A 29 -6.03 12.22 1.64
CA ASP A 29 -6.95 11.10 1.49
C ASP A 29 -7.30 10.56 2.89
N ASN A 30 -7.74 11.47 3.76
CA ASN A 30 -8.03 11.23 5.16
C ASN A 30 -9.19 12.09 5.67
N PHE A 31 -9.90 11.60 6.68
CA PHE A 31 -11.07 12.23 7.26
C PHE A 31 -10.78 12.78 8.66
N ALA A 32 -11.79 13.38 9.29
CA ALA A 32 -11.63 14.03 10.58
C ALA A 32 -11.17 13.05 11.68
N ALA A 33 -11.72 11.83 11.70
CA ALA A 33 -11.32 10.79 12.64
C ALA A 33 -9.86 10.35 12.47
N ASP A 34 -9.40 10.23 11.22
CA ASP A 34 -8.01 9.86 10.89
C ASP A 34 -7.01 10.92 11.35
N ARG A 35 -7.30 12.19 11.09
CA ARG A 35 -6.47 13.32 11.55
C ARG A 35 -6.43 13.40 13.06
N ALA A 36 -7.58 13.23 13.72
CA ALA A 36 -7.63 13.23 15.18
C ALA A 36 -6.74 12.11 15.77
N LEU A 37 -6.77 10.90 15.20
CA LEU A 37 -5.89 9.82 15.61
C LEU A 37 -4.40 10.15 15.35
N ALA A 38 -4.07 10.64 14.16
CA ALA A 38 -2.71 10.99 13.78
C ALA A 38 -2.13 12.09 14.69
N ASP A 39 -2.90 13.14 14.98
CA ASP A 39 -2.50 14.25 15.84
C ASP A 39 -2.30 13.81 17.29
N GLN A 40 -3.26 13.09 17.87
CA GLN A 40 -3.15 12.55 19.23
C GLN A 40 -1.93 11.64 19.39
N THR A 41 -1.68 10.78 18.39
CA THR A 41 -0.54 9.85 18.44
C THR A 41 0.79 10.61 18.28
N ALA A 42 0.84 11.62 17.42
CA ALA A 42 2.03 12.44 17.23
C ALA A 42 2.37 13.32 18.45
N GLU A 43 1.37 13.74 19.22
CA GLU A 43 1.57 14.43 20.51
C GLU A 43 2.23 13.50 21.56
N LEU A 44 1.89 12.22 21.55
CA LEU A 44 2.40 11.23 22.49
C LEU A 44 3.75 10.62 22.09
N ILE A 45 4.06 10.59 20.78
CA ILE A 45 5.25 9.95 20.23
C ILE A 45 6.08 11.00 19.47
N PRO A 46 7.06 11.62 20.14
CA PRO A 46 7.99 12.54 19.48
C PRO A 46 8.69 11.86 18.30
N GLY A 47 8.67 12.50 17.13
CA GLY A 47 9.30 11.98 15.92
C GLY A 47 8.40 11.07 15.06
N LEU A 48 7.12 10.88 15.42
CA LEU A 48 6.23 9.98 14.68
C LEU A 48 6.07 10.36 13.20
N ARG A 49 5.86 11.65 12.90
CA ARG A 49 5.70 12.13 11.52
C ARG A 49 7.00 11.94 10.72
N GLU A 50 8.14 12.24 11.34
CA GLU A 50 9.46 12.03 10.77
C GLU A 50 9.71 10.53 10.50
N SER A 51 9.28 9.65 11.40
CA SER A 51 9.41 8.20 11.21
C SER A 51 8.60 7.69 10.02
N ALA A 52 7.40 8.23 9.78
CA ALA A 52 6.58 7.91 8.61
C ALA A 52 7.27 8.36 7.31
N VAL A 53 7.89 9.55 7.32
CA VAL A 53 8.68 10.05 6.19
C VAL A 53 9.89 9.16 5.93
N GLU A 54 10.63 8.76 6.96
CA GLU A 54 11.78 7.87 6.80
C GLU A 54 11.38 6.46 6.34
N ASN A 55 10.22 5.97 6.78
CA ASN A 55 9.64 4.73 6.27
C ASN A 55 9.35 4.80 4.75
N ARG A 56 8.80 5.93 4.25
CA ARG A 56 8.65 6.14 2.81
C ARG A 56 9.99 6.21 2.08
N LYS A 57 10.97 6.91 2.66
CA LYS A 57 12.31 7.01 2.06
C LYS A 57 13.01 5.66 1.97
N VAL A 58 12.90 4.79 2.98
CA VAL A 58 13.51 3.44 2.90
C VAL A 58 12.79 2.56 1.89
N LEU A 59 11.46 2.67 1.74
CA LEU A 59 10.71 2.02 0.67
C LEU A 59 11.31 2.37 -0.70
N VAL A 60 11.44 3.66 -1.00
CA VAL A 60 12.00 4.13 -2.28
C VAL A 60 13.42 3.59 -2.49
N ARG A 61 14.30 3.66 -1.49
CA ARG A 61 15.67 3.15 -1.61
C ARG A 61 15.70 1.63 -1.83
N GLY A 62 14.85 0.88 -1.12
CA GLY A 62 14.77 -0.56 -1.20
C GLY A 62 14.23 -1.03 -2.55
N VAL A 63 13.11 -0.47 -3.00
CA VAL A 63 12.51 -0.79 -4.30
C VAL A 63 13.47 -0.45 -5.44
N ARG A 64 14.13 0.71 -5.39
CA ARG A 64 15.15 1.09 -6.38
C ARG A 64 16.28 0.06 -6.44
N TYR A 65 16.82 -0.35 -5.28
CA TYR A 65 17.86 -1.38 -5.24
C TYR A 65 17.37 -2.71 -5.81
N LEU A 66 16.18 -3.16 -5.43
CA LEU A 66 15.60 -4.43 -5.88
C LEU A 66 15.37 -4.44 -7.39
N ALA A 67 14.80 -3.37 -7.94
CA ALA A 67 14.54 -3.26 -9.37
C ALA A 67 15.83 -3.11 -10.19
N ARG A 68 16.74 -2.23 -9.76
CA ARG A 68 17.95 -1.88 -10.52
C ARG A 68 19.10 -2.88 -10.35
N GLU A 69 19.48 -3.14 -9.11
CA GLU A 69 20.72 -3.86 -8.78
C GLU A 69 20.45 -5.36 -8.63
N ALA A 70 19.32 -5.74 -8.01
CA ALA A 70 18.93 -7.13 -7.85
C ALA A 70 18.15 -7.70 -9.06
N GLY A 71 17.79 -6.84 -10.03
CA GLY A 71 17.12 -7.24 -11.28
C GLY A 71 15.71 -7.81 -11.10
N MET A 72 15.00 -7.42 -10.04
CA MET A 72 13.65 -7.90 -9.76
C MET A 72 12.62 -7.19 -10.64
N ASP A 73 11.67 -7.94 -11.20
CA ASP A 73 10.58 -7.45 -12.06
C ASP A 73 9.18 -7.76 -11.53
N GLN A 74 9.06 -8.32 -10.32
CA GLN A 74 7.77 -8.73 -9.73
C GLN A 74 7.70 -8.32 -8.26
N PHE A 75 6.69 -7.52 -7.92
CA PHE A 75 6.49 -7.00 -6.57
C PHE A 75 5.06 -7.26 -6.10
N LEU A 76 4.92 -7.91 -4.95
CA LEU A 76 3.68 -8.02 -4.20
C LEU A 76 3.81 -7.15 -2.94
N ASP A 77 3.07 -6.05 -2.90
CA ASP A 77 3.15 -5.05 -1.83
C ASP A 77 1.94 -5.17 -0.89
N LEU A 78 2.19 -5.76 0.29
CA LEU A 78 1.18 -6.12 1.28
C LEU A 78 1.05 -5.02 2.35
N GLY A 79 -0.15 -4.44 2.45
CA GLY A 79 -0.40 -3.25 3.26
C GLY A 79 0.15 -1.99 2.58
N SER A 80 -0.18 -1.81 1.30
CA SER A 80 0.40 -0.76 0.46
C SER A 80 0.15 0.66 0.98
N GLY A 81 -0.94 0.85 1.72
CA GLY A 81 -1.44 2.15 2.13
C GLY A 81 -1.98 2.98 0.97
N LEU A 82 -2.38 4.21 1.28
CA LEU A 82 -2.83 5.17 0.28
C LEU A 82 -1.67 5.66 -0.60
N PRO A 83 -1.94 6.04 -1.86
CA PRO A 83 -0.94 6.58 -2.76
C PRO A 83 -0.21 7.79 -2.17
N THR A 84 1.11 7.86 -2.37
CA THR A 84 1.95 8.97 -1.93
C THR A 84 2.75 9.54 -3.11
N LEU A 85 3.68 10.48 -2.84
CA LEU A 85 4.49 11.13 -3.89
C LEU A 85 5.44 10.18 -4.66
N GLU A 86 5.88 9.08 -4.05
CA GLU A 86 6.63 8.01 -4.74
C GLU A 86 6.08 6.64 -4.33
N ASN A 87 5.38 6.00 -5.26
CA ASN A 87 4.76 4.70 -5.12
C ASN A 87 5.69 3.59 -5.63
N THR A 88 5.55 2.38 -5.08
CA THR A 88 6.38 1.20 -5.42
C THR A 88 6.52 0.99 -6.94
N HIS A 89 5.44 1.05 -7.71
CA HIS A 89 5.47 0.86 -9.16
C HIS A 89 6.21 1.98 -9.90
N GLU A 90 6.07 3.24 -9.46
CA GLU A 90 6.78 4.38 -10.08
C GLU A 90 8.30 4.23 -9.90
N VAL A 91 8.72 3.84 -8.69
CA VAL A 91 10.14 3.61 -8.38
C VAL A 91 10.66 2.39 -9.14
N ALA A 92 9.91 1.29 -9.14
CA ALA A 92 10.31 0.05 -9.82
C ALA A 92 10.38 0.24 -11.34
N GLN A 93 9.35 0.80 -11.97
CA GLN A 93 9.24 0.97 -13.42
C GLN A 93 10.20 2.01 -13.99
N ARG A 94 10.60 3.00 -13.17
CA ARG A 94 11.66 3.95 -13.54
C ARG A 94 13.02 3.27 -13.71
N GLU A 95 13.32 2.26 -12.89
CA GLU A 95 14.59 1.54 -12.94
C GLU A 95 14.53 0.28 -13.82
N ASN A 96 13.35 -0.34 -13.93
CA ASN A 96 13.06 -1.52 -14.73
C ASN A 96 11.66 -1.39 -15.35
N PRO A 97 11.53 -0.95 -16.62
CA PRO A 97 10.23 -0.76 -17.28
C PRO A 97 9.33 -1.99 -17.35
N GLU A 98 9.88 -3.20 -17.21
CA GLU A 98 9.13 -4.46 -17.22
C GLU A 98 8.57 -4.84 -15.83
N ALA A 99 8.84 -4.03 -14.80
CA ALA A 99 8.44 -4.31 -13.43
C ALA A 99 6.91 -4.31 -13.29
N ARG A 100 6.38 -5.44 -12.81
CA ARG A 100 4.98 -5.64 -12.44
C ARG A 100 4.79 -5.50 -10.94
N VAL A 101 3.76 -4.76 -10.53
CA VAL A 101 3.45 -4.54 -9.11
C VAL A 101 1.99 -4.85 -8.83
N VAL A 102 1.73 -5.59 -7.75
CA VAL A 102 0.38 -5.75 -7.19
C VAL A 102 0.35 -5.18 -5.79
N TYR A 103 -0.55 -4.24 -5.57
CA TYR A 103 -0.86 -3.67 -4.27
C TYR A 103 -2.03 -4.41 -3.61
N VAL A 104 -1.86 -4.74 -2.34
CA VAL A 104 -2.91 -5.32 -1.50
C VAL A 104 -3.08 -4.46 -0.26
N ASP A 105 -4.29 -4.01 0.02
CA ASP A 105 -4.61 -3.31 1.27
C ASP A 105 -6.01 -3.68 1.76
N ILE A 106 -6.22 -3.63 3.07
CA ILE A 106 -7.52 -3.93 3.67
C ILE A 106 -8.48 -2.73 3.57
N ASP A 107 -7.95 -1.50 3.46
CA ASP A 107 -8.79 -0.31 3.32
C ASP A 107 -9.32 -0.19 1.88
N PRO A 108 -10.64 -0.28 1.66
CA PRO A 108 -11.21 -0.21 0.32
C PRO A 108 -10.95 1.13 -0.37
N LEU A 109 -10.64 2.20 0.38
CA LEU A 109 -10.28 3.50 -0.17
C LEU A 109 -9.01 3.42 -1.04
N VAL A 110 -8.08 2.52 -0.70
CA VAL A 110 -6.84 2.30 -1.44
C VAL A 110 -7.13 1.75 -2.84
N ALA A 111 -7.97 0.70 -2.95
CA ALA A 111 -8.33 0.14 -4.24
C ALA A 111 -9.16 1.11 -5.10
N VAL A 112 -9.94 1.98 -4.47
CA VAL A 112 -10.69 3.03 -5.16
C VAL A 112 -9.75 4.09 -5.76
N HIS A 113 -8.82 4.63 -4.97
CA HIS A 113 -7.84 5.62 -5.45
C HIS A 113 -6.87 5.01 -6.45
N GLY A 114 -6.38 3.80 -6.17
CA GLY A 114 -5.45 3.08 -7.04
C GLY A 114 -6.06 2.78 -8.40
N ARG A 115 -7.33 2.34 -8.50
CA ARG A 115 -7.98 2.11 -9.80
C ARG A 115 -8.04 3.36 -10.67
N ALA A 116 -8.27 4.54 -10.08
CA ALA A 116 -8.27 5.80 -10.81
C ALA A 116 -6.86 6.20 -11.28
N LEU A 117 -5.85 6.07 -10.41
CA LEU A 117 -4.46 6.43 -10.72
C LEU A 117 -3.81 5.47 -11.73
N LEU A 118 -4.16 4.19 -11.70
CA LEU A 118 -3.55 3.13 -12.49
C LEU A 118 -4.29 2.86 -13.81
N ALA A 119 -5.31 3.66 -14.15
CA ALA A 119 -6.17 3.42 -15.32
C ALA A 119 -5.40 3.34 -16.66
N SER A 120 -4.19 3.88 -16.73
CA SER A 120 -3.31 3.83 -17.91
C SER A 120 -2.05 2.97 -17.71
N ASN A 121 -1.99 2.14 -16.67
CA ASN A 121 -0.83 1.31 -16.34
C ASN A 121 -1.21 -0.17 -16.21
N ASP A 122 -1.07 -0.92 -17.31
CA ASP A 122 -1.36 -2.35 -17.35
C ASP A 122 -0.37 -3.22 -16.55
N ALA A 123 0.77 -2.67 -16.15
CA ALA A 123 1.81 -3.33 -15.37
C ALA A 123 1.62 -3.16 -13.85
N THR A 124 0.52 -2.53 -13.41
CA THR A 124 0.25 -2.34 -11.98
C THR A 124 -1.21 -2.66 -11.66
N ARG A 125 -1.44 -3.44 -10.59
CA ARG A 125 -2.78 -3.78 -10.12
C ARG A 125 -2.93 -3.43 -8.64
N VAL A 126 -4.18 -3.23 -8.21
CA VAL A 126 -4.55 -3.04 -6.82
C VAL A 126 -5.77 -3.90 -6.51
N THR A 127 -5.75 -4.58 -5.36
CA THR A 127 -6.91 -5.32 -4.84
C THR A 127 -7.10 -5.05 -3.36
N THR A 128 -8.33 -5.21 -2.87
CA THR A 128 -8.65 -5.13 -1.45
C THR A 128 -8.54 -6.53 -0.85
N GLY A 129 -7.72 -6.71 0.18
CA GLY A 129 -7.48 -8.01 0.78
C GLY A 129 -6.87 -7.94 2.18
N ASP A 130 -7.12 -8.98 2.97
CA ASP A 130 -6.51 -9.15 4.29
C ASP A 130 -5.20 -9.91 4.15
N VAL A 131 -4.08 -9.27 4.51
CA VAL A 131 -2.75 -9.88 4.43
C VAL A 131 -2.59 -11.09 5.36
N ARG A 132 -3.49 -11.26 6.34
CA ARG A 132 -3.55 -12.41 7.26
C ARG A 132 -4.17 -13.65 6.62
N ASP A 133 -4.73 -13.54 5.42
CA ASP A 133 -5.19 -14.68 4.61
C ASP A 133 -4.32 -14.79 3.34
N PRO A 134 -3.10 -15.35 3.45
CA PRO A 134 -2.19 -15.46 2.30
C PRO A 134 -2.78 -16.30 1.17
N ALA A 135 -3.61 -17.29 1.48
CA ALA A 135 -4.25 -18.13 0.47
C ALA A 135 -5.21 -17.29 -0.38
N ALA A 136 -6.09 -16.51 0.27
CA ALA A 136 -6.98 -15.58 -0.44
C ALA A 136 -6.19 -14.58 -1.28
N VAL A 137 -5.16 -13.94 -0.70
CA VAL A 137 -4.32 -12.97 -1.42
C VAL A 137 -3.64 -13.59 -2.64
N LEU A 138 -3.04 -14.77 -2.52
CA LEU A 138 -2.32 -15.42 -3.63
C LEU A 138 -3.25 -15.95 -4.72
N SER A 139 -4.51 -16.24 -4.39
CA SER A 139 -5.55 -16.68 -5.34
C SER A 139 -6.39 -15.53 -5.91
N ASP A 140 -6.14 -14.28 -5.49
CA ASP A 140 -6.87 -13.13 -6.02
C ASP A 140 -6.54 -12.96 -7.52
N PRO A 141 -7.54 -12.75 -8.41
CA PRO A 141 -7.29 -12.56 -9.86
C PRO A 141 -6.36 -11.39 -10.23
N ALA A 142 -6.17 -10.42 -9.33
CA ALA A 142 -5.20 -9.35 -9.49
C ALA A 142 -3.76 -9.86 -9.29
N VAL A 143 -3.56 -10.90 -8.49
CA VAL A 143 -2.26 -11.52 -8.16
C VAL A 143 -2.02 -12.74 -9.04
N GLU A 144 -2.94 -13.71 -9.02
CA GLU A 144 -2.83 -14.97 -9.72
C GLU A 144 -2.73 -14.76 -11.23
N GLY A 145 -1.71 -15.37 -11.84
CA GLY A 145 -1.44 -15.25 -13.28
C GLY A 145 -0.86 -13.89 -13.72
N PHE A 146 -0.87 -12.87 -12.85
CA PHE A 146 -0.19 -11.60 -13.10
C PHE A 146 1.25 -11.59 -12.59
N LEU A 147 1.44 -12.13 -11.38
CA LEU A 147 2.76 -12.46 -10.84
C LEU A 147 3.03 -13.94 -11.07
N ASP A 148 4.20 -14.24 -11.64
CA ASP A 148 4.68 -15.60 -11.88
C ASP A 148 5.62 -16.02 -10.75
N PHE A 149 5.08 -16.68 -9.73
CA PHE A 149 5.83 -17.17 -8.57
C PHE A 149 6.74 -18.37 -8.87
N SER A 150 6.80 -18.86 -10.12
CA SER A 150 7.87 -19.79 -10.55
C SER A 150 9.19 -19.07 -10.81
N ARG A 151 9.15 -17.75 -10.94
CA ARG A 151 10.31 -16.85 -11.03
C ARG A 151 10.48 -16.04 -9.75
N PRO A 152 11.65 -15.41 -9.53
CA PRO A 152 11.86 -14.53 -8.39
C PRO A 152 10.78 -13.44 -8.28
N ALA A 153 10.35 -13.19 -7.05
CA ALA A 153 9.40 -12.14 -6.72
C ALA A 153 9.79 -11.50 -5.39
N VAL A 154 9.47 -10.22 -5.24
CA VAL A 154 9.63 -9.46 -4.01
C VAL A 154 8.28 -9.42 -3.30
N ILE A 155 8.25 -9.88 -2.05
CA ILE A 155 7.12 -9.66 -1.15
C ILE A 155 7.51 -8.53 -0.19
N MET A 156 6.68 -7.50 -0.12
CA MET A 156 6.90 -6.32 0.73
C MET A 156 5.86 -6.29 1.85
N MET A 157 6.31 -6.03 3.08
CA MET A 157 5.48 -5.75 4.26
C MET A 157 5.97 -4.46 4.94
N VAL A 158 6.22 -3.43 4.14
CA VAL A 158 6.85 -2.18 4.59
C VAL A 158 5.85 -1.37 5.40
N GLY A 159 6.12 -1.16 6.69
CA GLY A 159 5.17 -0.51 7.60
C GLY A 159 3.95 -1.36 7.96
N MET A 160 3.98 -2.68 7.69
CA MET A 160 2.85 -3.59 7.92
C MET A 160 3.09 -4.59 9.07
N LEU A 161 4.34 -5.04 9.28
CA LEU A 161 4.64 -6.14 10.19
C LEU A 161 4.13 -5.93 11.62
N HIS A 162 4.17 -4.70 12.15
CA HIS A 162 3.72 -4.39 13.52
C HIS A 162 2.19 -4.41 13.70
N TYR A 163 1.42 -4.62 12.63
CA TYR A 163 -0.03 -4.85 12.72
C TYR A 163 -0.41 -6.35 12.75
N LEU A 164 0.57 -7.25 12.60
CA LEU A 164 0.35 -8.68 12.78
C LEU A 164 0.50 -9.04 14.25
N SER A 165 -0.55 -9.60 14.86
CA SER A 165 -0.46 -10.12 16.21
C SER A 165 0.43 -11.37 16.25
N PRO A 166 1.08 -11.67 17.39
CA PRO A 166 1.89 -12.89 17.54
C PRO A 166 1.15 -14.20 17.23
N ASP A 167 -0.19 -14.19 17.32
CA ASP A 167 -1.04 -15.35 17.06
C ASP A 167 -1.43 -15.53 15.57
N VAL A 168 -1.03 -14.61 14.68
CA VAL A 168 -1.16 -14.83 13.23
C VAL A 168 -0.10 -15.84 12.82
N VAL A 169 -0.54 -17.05 12.46
CA VAL A 169 0.30 -18.17 11.98
C VAL A 169 0.34 -18.18 10.45
#